data_AF-A0A849MBX4-F1
#
_entry.id   AF-A0A849MBX4-F1
#
_cell.length_a   1.000
_cell.length_b   1.000
_cell.length_c   1.000
_cell.angle_alpha   90.00
_cell.angle_beta   90.00
_cell.angle_gamma   90.00
#
_symmetry.space_group_name_H-M   'P 1'
#
loop_
_entity.id
_entity.type
_entity.pdbx_description
1 polymer ?
#
loop_
_entity_poly.entity_id
_entity_poly.type
_entity_poly.pdbx_seq_one_letter_code
_entity_poly.pdbx_strand_id
1 'polypeptide(L)'
;MLYDEITIDKSIDSESAHEFLMEATRLASSSELEDIGQRMQKKSALFQAVLQPDSIADLSEKKLKTLFKYMFFLRRKSAILLQSNTMESIRNEITTLLYGEQDLAVRYNRFVSTISGLNEMLSVSLASELLFFTNPEKYWLMNNWIWDPKTKGGALSLILQNDYEVKGETSGELYKSIGEAMHMVNQAGQVEGFSRISSGLYGTHIFLACVYAVYMFTVFKIKLSKEFNRILPQLPELARRVLGVQKLEI
;
A
#
# COMPACT_ATOMS: atom_id res chain seq x y z
N MET A 1 -14.43 -29.32 -25.37
CA MET A 1 -13.56 -28.17 -25.67
C MET A 1 -14.25 -26.95 -25.09
N LEU A 2 -13.97 -26.64 -23.82
CA LEU A 2 -14.40 -25.42 -23.18
C LEU A 2 -13.25 -24.43 -23.35
N TYR A 3 -13.42 -23.48 -24.26
CA TYR A 3 -12.71 -22.22 -24.13
C TYR A 3 -13.40 -21.54 -22.96
N ASP A 4 -12.76 -21.53 -21.79
CA ASP A 4 -13.11 -20.55 -20.77
C ASP A 4 -12.94 -19.20 -21.44
N GLU A 5 -14.05 -18.49 -21.63
CA GLU A 5 -14.03 -17.09 -22.01
C GLU A 5 -13.18 -16.37 -20.97
N ILE A 6 -11.92 -16.08 -21.33
CA ILE A 6 -11.10 -15.12 -20.61
C ILE A 6 -11.89 -13.83 -20.72
N THR A 7 -12.71 -13.58 -19.70
CA THR A 7 -13.41 -12.32 -19.55
C THR A 7 -12.30 -11.32 -19.30
N ILE A 8 -11.85 -10.64 -20.36
CA ILE A 8 -10.95 -9.50 -20.24
C ILE A 8 -11.73 -8.51 -19.40
N ASP A 9 -11.35 -8.40 -18.13
CA ASP A 9 -12.00 -7.55 -17.16
C ASP A 9 -11.86 -6.10 -17.64
N LYS A 10 -12.96 -5.56 -18.17
CA LYS A 10 -13.03 -4.21 -18.70
C LYS A 10 -12.90 -3.15 -17.63
N SER A 11 -12.62 -3.49 -16.37
CA SER A 11 -12.47 -2.51 -15.28
C SER A 11 -11.08 -1.85 -15.26
N ILE A 12 -10.08 -2.44 -15.91
CA ILE A 12 -8.71 -1.93 -15.99
C ILE A 12 -8.50 -1.20 -17.32
N ASP A 13 -7.86 -0.04 -17.26
CA ASP A 13 -7.30 0.61 -18.45
C ASP A 13 -5.92 0.04 -18.75
N SER A 14 -5.94 -1.06 -19.51
CA SER A 14 -4.76 -1.80 -19.96
C SER A 14 -3.80 -0.94 -20.78
N GLU A 15 -4.31 0.02 -21.57
CA GLU A 15 -3.48 0.93 -22.37
C GLU A 15 -2.70 1.86 -21.45
N SER A 16 -3.39 2.56 -20.54
CA SER A 16 -2.76 3.42 -19.55
C SER A 16 -1.77 2.64 -18.67
N ALA A 17 -2.16 1.44 -18.20
CA ALA A 17 -1.28 0.59 -17.40
C ALA A 17 0.01 0.21 -18.15
N HIS A 18 -0.08 -0.10 -19.45
CA HIS A 18 1.07 -0.41 -20.30
C HIS A 18 1.97 0.81 -20.50
N GLU A 19 1.40 2.00 -20.72
CA GLU A 19 2.19 3.24 -20.83
C GLU A 19 2.98 3.53 -19.56
N PHE A 20 2.35 3.40 -18.38
CA PHE A 20 3.04 3.56 -17.10
C PHE A 20 4.14 2.52 -16.89
N LEU A 21 3.92 1.27 -17.28
CA LEU A 21 4.96 0.23 -17.25
C LEU A 21 6.15 0.62 -18.14
N MET A 22 5.88 1.03 -19.37
CA MET A 22 6.91 1.40 -20.34
C MET A 22 7.75 2.56 -19.81
N GLU A 23 7.14 3.57 -19.21
CA GLU A 23 7.88 4.67 -18.60
C GLU A 23 8.63 4.23 -17.33
N ALA A 24 8.03 3.38 -16.49
CA ALA A 24 8.69 2.87 -15.29
C ALA A 24 9.97 2.08 -15.61
N THR A 25 9.94 1.22 -16.64
CA THR A 25 11.10 0.43 -17.09
C THR A 25 12.20 1.27 -17.74
N ARG A 26 11.90 2.50 -18.20
CA ARG A 26 12.91 3.48 -18.62
C ARG A 26 13.59 4.16 -17.44
N LEU A 27 12.88 4.30 -16.32
CA LEU A 27 13.29 5.06 -15.15
C LEU A 27 13.86 4.20 -14.01
N ALA A 28 13.68 2.88 -14.07
CA ALA A 28 14.19 1.92 -13.10
C ALA A 28 14.60 0.62 -13.79
N SER A 29 15.77 0.11 -13.41
CA SER A 29 16.25 -1.20 -13.85
C SER A 29 15.50 -2.35 -13.16
N SER A 30 15.48 -3.53 -13.79
CA SER A 30 14.90 -4.74 -13.18
C SER A 30 15.53 -5.07 -11.82
N SER A 31 16.84 -4.88 -11.66
CA SER A 31 17.53 -5.10 -10.38
C SER A 31 17.09 -4.14 -9.28
N GLU A 32 16.75 -2.90 -9.61
CA GLU A 32 16.24 -1.93 -8.61
C GLU A 32 14.82 -2.29 -8.18
N LEU A 33 14.00 -2.78 -9.10
CA LEU A 33 12.63 -3.23 -8.80
C LEU A 33 12.63 -4.53 -7.98
N GLU A 34 13.58 -5.43 -8.25
CA GLU A 34 13.81 -6.63 -7.45
C GLU A 34 14.30 -6.29 -6.02
N ASP A 35 15.23 -5.33 -5.87
CA ASP A 35 15.65 -4.81 -4.56
C ASP A 35 14.45 -4.30 -3.74
N ILE A 36 13.51 -3.58 -4.38
CA ILE A 36 12.28 -3.13 -3.69
C ILE A 36 11.46 -4.32 -3.20
N GLY A 37 11.27 -5.35 -4.03
CA GLY A 37 10.57 -6.58 -3.67
C GLY A 37 11.18 -7.29 -2.47
N GLN A 38 12.51 -7.47 -2.48
CA GLN A 38 13.24 -8.08 -1.38
C GLN A 38 13.10 -7.28 -0.08
N ARG A 39 13.14 -5.94 -0.14
CA ARG A 39 12.93 -5.10 1.06
C ARG A 39 11.49 -5.17 1.57
N MET A 40 10.49 -5.28 0.69
CA MET A 40 9.10 -5.50 1.09
C MET A 40 8.91 -6.84 1.80
N GLN A 41 9.53 -7.89 1.28
CA GLN A 41 9.55 -9.20 1.94
C GLN A 41 10.19 -9.13 3.33
N LYS A 42 11.34 -8.45 3.46
CA LYS A 42 12.00 -8.21 4.75
C LYS A 42 11.10 -7.41 5.72
N LYS A 43 10.40 -6.39 5.23
CA LYS A 43 9.42 -5.63 6.03
C LYS A 43 8.29 -6.53 6.52
N SER A 44 7.72 -7.35 5.65
CA SER A 44 6.65 -8.28 6.02
C SER A 44 7.12 -9.30 7.06
N ALA A 45 8.32 -9.87 6.89
CA ALA A 45 8.90 -10.78 7.88
C ALA A 45 9.04 -10.13 9.27
N LEU A 46 9.43 -8.84 9.34
CA LEU A 46 9.49 -8.09 10.60
C LEU A 46 8.10 -7.92 11.25
N PHE A 47 7.07 -7.62 10.45
CA PHE A 47 5.70 -7.47 10.96
C PHE A 47 5.17 -8.82 11.45
N GLN A 48 5.33 -9.88 10.66
CA GLN A 48 4.94 -11.23 11.05
C GLN A 48 5.63 -11.65 12.35
N ALA A 49 6.94 -11.50 12.48
CA ALA A 49 7.66 -11.85 13.70
C ALA A 49 7.12 -11.17 14.97
N VAL A 50 6.60 -9.94 14.83
CA VAL A 50 6.07 -9.14 15.94
C VAL A 50 4.57 -9.36 16.18
N LEU A 51 3.80 -9.61 15.13
CA LEU A 51 2.34 -9.53 15.13
C LEU A 51 1.62 -10.87 14.96
N GLN A 52 2.31 -11.96 14.63
CA GLN A 52 1.70 -13.31 14.55
C GLN A 52 0.93 -13.66 15.86
N PRO A 53 -0.09 -14.54 15.80
CA PRO A 53 -0.98 -14.83 16.93
C PRO A 53 -0.26 -15.17 18.24
N ASP A 54 0.83 -15.93 18.15
CA ASP A 54 1.61 -16.36 19.32
C ASP A 54 2.48 -15.25 19.90
N SER A 55 2.81 -14.22 19.12
CA SER A 55 3.72 -13.13 19.50
C SER A 55 3.00 -11.85 19.95
N ILE A 56 1.77 -11.64 19.48
CA ILE A 56 1.06 -10.36 19.67
C ILE A 56 0.66 -10.10 21.12
N ALA A 57 0.46 -11.16 21.91
CA ALA A 57 0.22 -11.06 23.36
C ALA A 57 1.38 -10.33 24.07
N ASP A 58 2.61 -10.51 23.59
CA ASP A 58 3.83 -9.89 24.10
C ASP A 58 4.23 -8.61 23.32
N LEU A 59 3.29 -7.98 22.61
CA LEU A 59 3.54 -6.74 21.91
C LEU A 59 3.85 -5.63 22.93
N SER A 60 5.11 -5.20 22.95
CA SER A 60 5.59 -4.10 23.79
C SER A 60 5.74 -2.81 22.99
N GLU A 61 5.81 -1.67 23.68
CA GLU A 61 6.07 -0.37 23.05
C GLU A 61 7.37 -0.38 22.23
N LYS A 62 8.41 -1.08 22.70
CA LYS A 62 9.69 -1.22 21.99
C LYS A 62 9.52 -1.98 20.66
N LYS A 63 8.79 -3.10 20.66
CA LYS A 63 8.49 -3.86 19.44
C LYS A 63 7.66 -3.03 18.47
N LEU A 64 6.63 -2.34 18.97
CA LEU A 64 5.78 -1.48 18.17
C LEU A 64 6.54 -0.29 17.53
N LYS A 65 7.40 0.39 18.30
CA LYS A 65 8.30 1.44 17.78
C LYS A 65 9.22 0.93 16.68
N THR A 66 9.61 -0.35 16.74
CA THR A 66 10.43 -0.97 15.68
C THR A 66 9.66 -1.08 14.37
N LEU A 67 8.38 -1.44 14.41
CA LEU A 67 7.52 -1.44 13.22
C LEU A 67 7.31 -0.02 12.67
N PHE A 68 7.02 0.94 13.56
CA PHE A 68 6.78 2.35 13.19
C PHE A 68 7.97 3.01 12.49
N LYS A 69 9.20 2.54 12.73
CA LYS A 69 10.40 3.01 12.02
C LYS A 69 10.30 2.85 10.50
N TYR A 70 9.53 1.86 10.05
CA TYR A 70 9.35 1.51 8.63
C TYR A 70 7.99 1.95 8.06
N MET A 71 7.19 2.69 8.83
CA MET A 71 5.96 3.34 8.37
C MET A 71 6.24 4.81 8.11
N PHE A 72 6.45 5.19 6.84
CA PHE A 72 6.94 6.52 6.48
C PHE A 72 6.06 7.66 7.02
N PHE A 73 4.74 7.51 6.90
CA PHE A 73 3.77 8.52 7.35
C PHE A 73 3.73 8.71 8.87
N LEU A 74 4.13 7.68 9.63
CA LEU A 74 3.99 7.67 11.09
C LEU A 74 5.21 8.22 11.82
N ARG A 75 6.35 8.42 11.13
CA ARG A 75 7.64 8.77 11.76
C ARG A 75 7.58 9.97 12.71
N ARG A 76 6.82 11.02 12.37
CA ARG A 76 6.66 12.24 13.17
C ARG A 76 5.45 12.21 14.11
N LYS A 77 4.62 11.17 14.02
CA LYS A 77 3.33 11.05 14.74
C LYS A 77 3.28 9.86 15.70
N SER A 78 4.25 8.94 15.63
CA SER A 78 4.34 7.78 16.50
C SER A 78 4.38 8.14 17.98
N ALA A 79 5.11 9.18 18.36
CA ALA A 79 5.14 9.65 19.75
C ALA A 79 3.77 10.13 20.25
N ILE A 80 3.02 10.86 19.42
CA ILE A 80 1.68 11.35 19.74
C ILE A 80 0.72 10.16 19.87
N LEU A 81 0.73 9.22 18.92
CA LEU A 81 -0.08 8.00 19.02
C LEU A 81 0.19 7.23 20.32
N LEU A 82 1.46 7.05 20.69
CA LEU A 82 1.83 6.31 21.91
C LEU A 82 1.46 7.06 23.20
N GLN A 83 1.42 8.39 23.18
CA GLN A 83 0.99 9.20 24.33
C GLN A 83 -0.53 9.26 24.46
N SER A 84 -1.26 9.16 23.35
CA SER A 84 -2.72 9.24 23.32
C SER A 84 -3.43 7.91 23.59
N ASN A 85 -2.72 6.79 23.69
CA ASN A 85 -3.30 5.47 23.90
C ASN A 85 -2.46 4.67 24.89
N THR A 86 -3.11 3.80 25.70
CA THR A 86 -2.36 2.83 26.51
C THR A 86 -1.82 1.71 25.63
N MET A 87 -0.68 1.11 26.00
CA MET A 87 -0.15 -0.03 25.25
C MET A 87 -1.11 -1.22 25.21
N GLU A 88 -1.89 -1.44 26.27
CA GLU A 88 -2.93 -2.46 26.29
C GLU A 88 -4.04 -2.18 25.27
N SER A 89 -4.52 -0.93 25.20
CA SER A 89 -5.52 -0.52 24.20
C SER A 89 -4.99 -0.71 22.78
N ILE A 90 -3.76 -0.26 22.49
CA ILE A 90 -3.13 -0.45 21.18
C ILE A 90 -3.04 -1.94 20.84
N ARG A 91 -2.57 -2.77 21.77
CA ARG A 91 -2.45 -4.22 21.55
C ARG A 91 -3.81 -4.83 21.23
N ASN A 92 -4.85 -4.52 22.02
CA ASN A 92 -6.19 -5.06 21.83
C ASN A 92 -6.80 -4.65 20.48
N GLU A 93 -6.61 -3.40 20.07
CA GLU A 93 -7.13 -2.92 18.78
C GLU A 93 -6.35 -3.53 17.60
N ILE A 94 -5.03 -3.69 17.70
CA ILE A 94 -4.25 -4.40 16.66
C ILE A 94 -4.66 -5.89 16.60
N THR A 95 -4.81 -6.57 17.74
CA THR A 95 -5.27 -7.97 17.79
C THR A 95 -6.66 -8.12 17.17
N THR A 96 -7.59 -7.22 17.49
CA THR A 96 -8.94 -7.22 16.90
C THR A 96 -8.86 -6.99 15.38
N LEU A 97 -8.05 -6.01 14.94
CA LEU A 97 -7.86 -5.71 13.52
C LEU A 97 -7.24 -6.88 12.74
N LEU A 98 -6.35 -7.68 13.34
CA LEU A 98 -5.68 -8.77 12.63
C LEU A 98 -6.45 -10.09 12.71
N TYR A 99 -7.02 -10.39 13.87
CA TYR A 99 -7.50 -11.73 14.24
C TYR A 99 -8.93 -11.79 14.78
N GLY A 100 -9.63 -10.66 14.88
CA GLY A 100 -11.03 -10.66 15.31
C GLY A 100 -11.94 -11.43 14.34
N GLU A 101 -13.03 -11.99 14.87
CA GLU A 101 -13.96 -12.85 14.12
C GLU A 101 -14.98 -12.08 13.28
N GLN A 102 -15.19 -10.79 13.56
CA GLN A 102 -16.11 -9.93 12.82
C GLN A 102 -15.66 -9.73 11.35
N ASP A 103 -16.57 -9.26 10.50
CA ASP A 103 -16.23 -8.86 9.12
C ASP A 103 -15.08 -7.84 9.13
N LEU A 104 -14.22 -7.92 8.09
CA LEU A 104 -13.05 -7.06 7.95
C LEU A 104 -13.40 -5.57 8.02
N ALA A 105 -14.48 -5.13 7.36
CA ALA A 105 -14.87 -3.72 7.38
C ALA A 105 -15.23 -3.25 8.79
N VAL A 106 -15.90 -4.09 9.58
CA VAL A 106 -16.27 -3.79 10.97
C VAL A 106 -15.02 -3.61 11.83
N ARG A 107 -14.06 -4.55 11.74
CA ARG A 107 -12.80 -4.49 12.52
C ARG A 107 -11.92 -3.32 12.09
N TYR A 108 -11.92 -3.01 10.79
CA TYR A 108 -11.20 -1.88 10.21
C TYR A 108 -11.78 -0.53 10.70
N ASN A 109 -13.10 -0.35 10.59
CA ASN A 109 -13.80 0.84 11.07
C ASN A 109 -13.57 1.07 12.57
N ARG A 110 -13.67 -0.01 13.36
CA ARG A 110 -13.39 0.04 14.80
C ARG A 110 -11.98 0.56 15.08
N PHE A 111 -10.97 -0.02 14.45
CA PHE A 111 -9.58 0.41 14.63
C PHE A 111 -9.39 1.89 14.27
N VAL A 112 -9.90 2.31 13.10
CA VAL A 112 -9.77 3.69 12.60
C VAL A 112 -10.44 4.70 13.53
N SER A 113 -11.59 4.35 14.10
CA SER A 113 -12.36 5.21 15.01
C SER A 113 -11.82 5.25 16.44
N THR A 114 -11.10 4.21 16.88
CA THR A 114 -10.69 4.02 18.28
C THR A 114 -9.27 4.52 18.54
N ILE A 115 -8.35 4.34 17.59
CA ILE A 115 -6.96 4.82 17.75
C ILE A 115 -6.92 6.35 17.80
N SER A 116 -6.41 6.87 18.91
CA SER A 116 -6.26 8.30 19.16
C SER A 116 -4.88 8.84 18.75
N GLY A 117 -4.76 10.15 18.58
CA GLY A 117 -3.49 10.82 18.27
C GLY A 117 -3.12 10.86 16.77
N LEU A 118 -3.95 10.26 15.92
CA LEU A 118 -3.88 10.33 14.46
C LEU A 118 -5.17 10.93 13.91
N ASN A 119 -5.09 11.54 12.73
CA ASN A 119 -6.30 11.83 11.95
C ASN A 119 -6.74 10.56 11.20
N GLU A 120 -7.98 10.55 10.73
CA GLU A 120 -8.57 9.40 10.04
C GLU A 120 -7.68 8.85 8.91
N MET A 121 -7.14 9.73 8.06
CA MET A 121 -6.24 9.36 6.96
C MET A 121 -5.03 8.55 7.43
N LEU A 122 -4.37 8.99 8.51
CA LEU A 122 -3.21 8.29 9.06
C LEU A 122 -3.62 7.00 9.80
N SER A 123 -4.80 6.96 10.41
CA SER A 123 -5.35 5.74 11.05
C SER A 123 -5.67 4.67 10.00
N VAL A 124 -6.25 5.06 8.87
CA VAL A 124 -6.49 4.17 7.70
C VAL A 124 -5.16 3.63 7.17
N SER A 125 -4.18 4.52 6.95
CA SER A 125 -2.83 4.13 6.51
C SER A 125 -2.16 3.12 7.46
N LEU A 126 -2.34 3.32 8.77
CA LEU A 126 -1.84 2.41 9.82
C LEU A 126 -2.54 1.06 9.80
N ALA A 127 -3.88 1.06 9.75
CA ALA A 127 -4.65 -0.18 9.70
C ALA A 127 -4.24 -1.04 8.49
N SER A 128 -4.11 -0.40 7.33
CA SER A 128 -3.72 -1.08 6.10
C SER A 128 -2.29 -1.63 6.15
N GLU A 129 -1.29 -0.86 6.61
CA GLU A 129 0.08 -1.38 6.72
C GLU A 129 0.18 -2.54 7.73
N LEU A 130 -0.55 -2.47 8.85
CA LEU A 130 -0.60 -3.57 9.83
C LEU A 130 -1.17 -4.84 9.21
N LEU A 131 -2.30 -4.74 8.49
CA LEU A 131 -2.93 -5.87 7.81
C LEU A 131 -2.01 -6.45 6.73
N PHE A 132 -1.57 -5.60 5.79
CA PHE A 132 -0.82 -6.00 4.61
C PHE A 132 0.52 -6.65 4.95
N PHE A 133 1.34 -6.01 5.80
CA PHE A 133 2.65 -6.57 6.10
C PHE A 133 2.59 -7.78 7.04
N THR A 134 1.49 -7.97 7.77
CA THR A 134 1.27 -9.19 8.57
C THR A 134 0.79 -10.36 7.70
N ASN A 135 -0.11 -10.12 6.75
CA ASN A 135 -0.60 -11.15 5.84
C ASN A 135 -0.83 -10.57 4.43
N PRO A 136 0.23 -10.51 3.60
CA PRO A 136 0.18 -9.88 2.27
C PRO A 136 -0.59 -10.71 1.23
N GLU A 137 -0.87 -11.97 1.51
CA GLU A 137 -1.69 -12.83 0.65
C GLU A 137 -3.19 -12.54 0.79
N LYS A 138 -3.60 -12.09 1.99
CA LYS A 138 -5.01 -11.87 2.33
C LYS A 138 -5.44 -10.41 2.25
N TYR A 139 -4.52 -9.49 2.51
CA TYR A 139 -4.84 -8.07 2.68
C TYR A 139 -4.08 -7.22 1.68
N TRP A 140 -4.46 -5.94 1.58
CA TRP A 140 -3.91 -5.01 0.60
C TRP A 140 -3.32 -3.78 1.27
N LEU A 141 -2.27 -3.23 0.66
CA LEU A 141 -1.77 -1.92 1.02
C LEU A 141 -2.72 -0.84 0.48
N MET A 142 -3.06 0.12 1.33
CA MET A 142 -3.93 1.25 1.09
C MET A 142 -3.33 2.45 1.82
N ASN A 143 -3.09 3.50 1.06
CA ASN A 143 -2.60 4.81 1.47
C ASN A 143 -3.11 5.82 0.43
N ASN A 144 -3.10 7.12 0.73
CA ASN A 144 -3.61 8.13 -0.22
C ASN A 144 -2.85 8.22 -1.54
N TRP A 145 -1.60 7.73 -1.61
CA TRP A 145 -0.88 7.64 -2.89
C TRP A 145 -1.44 6.54 -3.79
N ILE A 146 -2.07 5.51 -3.22
CA ILE A 146 -2.79 4.45 -3.95
C ILE A 146 -4.18 4.96 -4.32
N TRP A 147 -4.93 5.41 -3.32
CA TRP A 147 -6.28 5.95 -3.47
C TRP A 147 -6.58 6.94 -2.35
N ASP A 148 -6.92 8.18 -2.71
CA ASP A 148 -7.37 9.21 -1.79
C ASP A 148 -8.90 9.35 -1.88
N PRO A 149 -9.65 9.01 -0.82
CA PRO A 149 -11.11 9.07 -0.85
C PRO A 149 -11.65 10.49 -1.00
N LYS A 150 -10.87 11.53 -0.68
CA LYS A 150 -11.31 12.93 -0.79
C LYS A 150 -11.23 13.45 -2.22
N THR A 151 -10.17 13.09 -2.94
CA THR A 151 -9.94 13.57 -4.31
C THR A 151 -10.32 12.54 -5.37
N LYS A 152 -10.63 11.29 -4.95
CA LYS A 152 -10.81 10.13 -5.84
C LYS A 152 -9.61 9.91 -6.78
N GLY A 153 -8.42 10.31 -6.34
CA GLY A 153 -7.18 10.21 -7.09
C GLY A 153 -6.20 9.21 -6.49
N GLY A 154 -5.06 9.00 -7.14
CA GLY A 154 -4.00 8.11 -6.68
C GLY A 154 -3.48 7.24 -7.81
N ALA A 155 -2.52 6.36 -7.52
CA ALA A 155 -1.97 5.45 -8.52
C ALA A 155 -3.06 4.57 -9.15
N LEU A 156 -4.00 4.10 -8.33
CA LEU A 156 -5.04 3.20 -8.77
C LEU A 156 -6.02 3.89 -9.74
N SER A 157 -6.37 5.16 -9.50
CA SER A 157 -7.29 5.91 -10.38
C SER A 157 -6.73 6.16 -11.79
N LEU A 158 -5.41 6.00 -11.98
CA LEU A 158 -4.75 6.23 -13.27
C LEU A 158 -4.75 5.00 -14.19
N ILE A 159 -5.15 3.84 -13.66
CA ILE A 159 -5.14 2.56 -14.38
C ILE A 159 -6.51 1.85 -14.32
N LEU A 160 -7.48 2.46 -13.65
CA LEU A 160 -8.88 2.01 -13.69
C LEU A 160 -9.58 2.67 -14.87
N GLN A 161 -10.56 1.98 -15.46
CA GLN A 161 -11.44 2.62 -16.44
C GLN A 161 -12.19 3.80 -15.82
N ASN A 162 -12.52 4.77 -16.67
CA ASN A 162 -13.19 6.01 -16.26
C ASN A 162 -14.56 5.80 -15.61
N ASP A 163 -15.25 4.69 -15.90
CA ASP A 163 -16.56 4.34 -15.35
C ASP A 163 -16.47 3.42 -14.12
N TYR A 164 -15.27 2.95 -13.75
CA TYR A 164 -15.10 2.15 -12.55
C TYR A 164 -15.25 3.01 -11.29
N GLU A 165 -16.16 2.60 -10.41
CA GLU A 165 -16.43 3.29 -9.16
C GLU A 165 -15.95 2.47 -7.96
N VAL A 166 -15.01 3.05 -7.20
CA VAL A 166 -14.67 2.56 -5.85
C VAL A 166 -15.81 2.95 -4.91
N LYS A 167 -16.48 1.95 -4.34
CA LYS A 167 -17.68 2.12 -3.51
C LYS A 167 -17.35 1.95 -2.03
N GLY A 168 -18.16 2.58 -1.18
CA GLY A 168 -18.08 2.44 0.27
C GLY A 168 -18.38 3.75 0.99
N GLU A 169 -19.21 3.68 2.01
CA GLU A 169 -19.56 4.82 2.86
C GLU A 169 -18.62 4.91 4.07
N THR A 170 -18.03 3.78 4.47
CA THR A 170 -17.08 3.72 5.58
C THR A 170 -15.66 3.42 5.11
N SER A 171 -14.67 3.75 5.95
CA SER A 171 -13.25 3.43 5.71
C SER A 171 -13.01 1.93 5.43
N GLY A 172 -13.69 1.03 6.14
CA GLY A 172 -13.61 -0.41 5.96
C GLY A 172 -14.25 -0.93 4.67
N GLU A 173 -15.36 -0.34 4.22
CA GLU A 173 -15.99 -0.68 2.94
C GLU A 173 -15.10 -0.22 1.77
N LEU A 174 -14.60 1.01 1.85
CA LEU A 174 -13.62 1.53 0.88
C LEU A 174 -12.37 0.65 0.83
N TYR A 175 -11.87 0.19 1.97
CA TYR A 175 -10.73 -0.73 2.03
C TYR A 175 -11.00 -2.04 1.27
N LYS A 176 -12.20 -2.61 1.42
CA LYS A 176 -12.61 -3.83 0.68
C LYS A 176 -12.75 -3.56 -0.82
N SER A 177 -13.40 -2.46 -1.22
CA SER A 177 -13.56 -2.10 -2.64
C SER A 177 -12.20 -1.83 -3.32
N ILE A 178 -11.27 -1.17 -2.64
CA ILE A 178 -9.89 -1.02 -3.12
C ILE A 178 -9.19 -2.38 -3.23
N GLY A 179 -9.45 -3.30 -2.31
CA GLY A 179 -8.94 -4.67 -2.36
C GLY A 179 -9.42 -5.45 -3.58
N GLU A 180 -10.69 -5.31 -3.94
CA GLU A 180 -11.27 -5.87 -5.17
C GLU A 180 -10.57 -5.27 -6.40
N ALA A 181 -10.41 -3.95 -6.45
CA ALA A 181 -9.68 -3.28 -7.53
C ALA A 181 -8.23 -3.75 -7.64
N MET A 182 -7.52 -3.91 -6.51
CA MET A 182 -6.17 -4.47 -6.46
C MET A 182 -6.10 -5.89 -7.02
N HIS A 183 -7.11 -6.71 -6.72
CA HIS A 183 -7.21 -8.06 -7.24
C HIS A 183 -7.39 -8.07 -8.76
N MET A 184 -8.23 -7.19 -9.31
CA MET A 184 -8.39 -7.03 -10.76
C MET A 184 -7.09 -6.57 -11.43
N VAL A 185 -6.38 -5.58 -10.85
CA VAL A 185 -5.08 -5.14 -11.38
C VAL A 185 -4.06 -6.27 -11.38
N ASN A 186 -4.03 -7.08 -10.32
CA ASN A 186 -3.14 -8.25 -10.25
C ASN A 186 -3.48 -9.29 -11.34
N GLN A 187 -4.75 -9.60 -11.54
CA GLN A 187 -5.19 -10.52 -12.58
C GLN A 187 -4.87 -10.00 -14.00
N ALA A 188 -5.22 -8.75 -14.29
CA ALA A 188 -4.90 -8.11 -15.56
C ALA A 188 -3.38 -8.10 -15.81
N GLY A 189 -2.58 -7.78 -14.79
CA GLY A 189 -1.13 -7.78 -14.89
C GLY A 189 -0.52 -9.17 -15.12
N GLN A 190 -1.16 -10.24 -14.66
CA GLN A 190 -0.73 -11.61 -14.95
C GLN A 190 -1.04 -12.01 -16.40
N VAL A 191 -2.22 -11.63 -16.91
CA VAL A 191 -2.66 -11.91 -18.28
C VAL A 191 -1.85 -11.10 -19.30
N GLU A 192 -1.67 -9.81 -19.06
CA GLU A 192 -1.04 -8.88 -20.00
C GLU A 192 0.46 -8.68 -19.78
N GLY A 193 1.02 -9.30 -18.73
CA GLY A 193 2.46 -9.39 -18.52
C GLY A 193 3.12 -8.17 -17.85
N PHE A 194 2.36 -7.15 -17.45
CA PHE A 194 2.91 -5.99 -16.74
C PHE A 194 3.19 -6.23 -15.25
N SER A 195 2.67 -7.32 -14.66
CA SER A 195 3.02 -7.75 -13.30
C SER A 195 4.45 -8.32 -13.16
N ARG A 196 5.19 -8.48 -14.27
CA ARG A 196 6.56 -9.02 -14.29
C ARG A 196 7.62 -8.07 -13.71
N ILE A 197 7.23 -6.86 -13.29
CA ILE A 197 8.12 -5.84 -12.70
C ILE A 197 8.83 -6.36 -11.44
N SER A 198 8.20 -7.26 -10.67
CA SER A 198 8.88 -8.01 -9.62
C SER A 198 8.18 -9.33 -9.39
N SER A 199 8.94 -10.44 -9.37
CA SER A 199 8.40 -11.76 -9.02
C SER A 199 7.92 -11.78 -7.56
N GLY A 200 6.66 -12.16 -7.34
CA GLY A 200 6.12 -12.49 -6.00
C GLY A 200 4.93 -11.65 -5.55
N LEU A 201 4.55 -11.82 -4.28
CA LEU A 201 3.33 -11.27 -3.65
C LEU A 201 3.21 -9.74 -3.65
N TYR A 202 4.30 -9.02 -3.95
CA TYR A 202 4.38 -7.55 -3.87
C TYR A 202 4.33 -6.83 -5.22
N GLY A 203 4.27 -7.57 -6.34
CA GLY A 203 4.40 -7.01 -7.69
C GLY A 203 3.40 -5.91 -8.01
N THR A 204 2.13 -6.11 -7.69
CA THR A 204 1.08 -5.09 -7.92
C THR A 204 1.35 -3.80 -7.14
N HIS A 205 1.80 -3.90 -5.88
CA HIS A 205 2.09 -2.71 -5.07
C HIS A 205 3.33 -1.97 -5.54
N ILE A 206 4.34 -2.69 -6.03
CA ILE A 206 5.54 -2.11 -6.65
C ILE A 206 5.18 -1.42 -7.95
N PHE A 207 4.36 -2.06 -8.79
CA PHE A 207 3.84 -1.46 -10.01
C PHE A 207 3.08 -0.15 -9.71
N LEU A 208 2.14 -0.17 -8.76
CA LEU A 208 1.41 1.04 -8.37
C LEU A 208 2.32 2.13 -7.81
N ALA A 209 3.38 1.76 -7.07
CA ALA A 209 4.37 2.74 -6.61
C ALA A 209 5.13 3.37 -7.79
N CYS A 210 5.38 2.60 -8.86
CA CYS A 210 5.95 3.12 -10.11
C CYS A 210 4.96 4.03 -10.85
N VAL A 211 3.69 3.63 -10.99
CA VAL A 211 2.62 4.47 -11.57
C VAL A 211 2.56 5.82 -10.83
N TYR A 212 2.51 5.78 -9.49
CA TYR A 212 2.53 6.98 -8.67
C TYR A 212 3.78 7.83 -8.93
N ALA A 213 4.96 7.22 -8.97
CA ALA A 213 6.20 7.95 -9.20
C ALA A 213 6.21 8.63 -10.57
N VAL A 214 5.84 7.92 -11.65
CA VAL A 214 5.72 8.48 -13.00
C VAL A 214 4.74 9.65 -13.01
N TYR A 215 3.55 9.49 -12.41
CA TYR A 215 2.57 10.56 -12.29
C TYR A 215 3.14 11.80 -11.59
N MET A 216 3.80 11.61 -10.44
CA MET A 216 4.41 12.71 -9.70
C MET A 216 5.50 13.41 -10.55
N PHE A 217 6.32 12.66 -11.27
CA PHE A 217 7.30 13.23 -12.20
C PHE A 217 6.64 14.06 -13.29
N THR A 218 5.57 13.57 -13.92
CA THR A 218 4.85 14.29 -14.97
C THR A 218 4.24 15.58 -14.43
N VAL A 219 3.50 15.52 -13.32
CA VAL A 219 2.86 16.70 -12.72
C VAL A 219 3.89 17.72 -12.27
N PHE A 220 5.00 17.29 -11.67
CA PHE A 220 6.04 18.23 -11.24
C PHE A 220 6.87 18.80 -12.39
N LYS A 221 7.22 17.99 -13.41
CA LYS A 221 7.92 18.50 -14.61
C LYS A 221 7.13 19.61 -15.31
N ILE A 222 5.80 19.52 -15.30
CA ILE A 222 4.90 20.54 -15.88
C ILE A 222 4.86 21.80 -15.01
N LYS A 223 4.94 21.67 -13.68
CA LYS A 223 4.74 22.78 -12.73
C LYS A 223 6.02 23.46 -12.24
N LEU A 224 7.19 22.86 -12.42
CA LEU A 224 8.44 23.33 -11.82
C LEU A 224 9.52 23.69 -12.85
N SER A 225 10.36 24.67 -12.51
CA SER A 225 11.52 25.06 -13.30
C SER A 225 12.55 23.91 -13.39
N LYS A 226 13.44 23.96 -14.39
CA LYS A 226 14.51 22.95 -14.60
C LYS A 226 15.37 22.70 -13.35
N GLU A 227 15.53 23.69 -12.47
CA GLU A 227 16.30 23.56 -11.23
C GLU A 227 15.58 22.74 -10.16
N PHE A 228 14.26 22.86 -10.04
CA PHE A 228 13.48 22.09 -9.07
C PHE A 228 13.33 20.62 -9.46
N ASN A 229 13.38 20.29 -10.76
CA ASN A 229 13.40 18.91 -11.23
C ASN A 229 14.61 18.11 -10.71
N ARG A 230 15.70 18.78 -10.31
CA ARG A 230 16.87 18.12 -9.69
C ARG A 230 16.64 17.70 -8.24
N ILE A 231 15.58 18.19 -7.58
CA ILE A 231 15.26 17.88 -6.17
C ILE A 231 14.35 16.64 -6.07
N LEU A 232 13.70 16.25 -7.17
CA LEU A 232 12.84 15.07 -7.17
C LEU A 232 13.68 13.79 -7.03
N PRO A 233 13.35 12.93 -6.06
CA PRO A 233 14.01 11.64 -5.93
C PRO A 233 13.74 10.81 -7.19
N GLN A 234 14.74 10.05 -7.64
CA GLN A 234 14.60 9.14 -8.78
C GLN A 234 13.49 8.11 -8.52
N LEU A 235 12.91 7.52 -9.57
CA LEU A 235 11.78 6.60 -9.44
C LEU A 235 11.99 5.49 -8.40
N PRO A 236 13.13 4.75 -8.40
CA PRO A 236 13.38 3.71 -7.40
C PRO A 236 13.40 4.25 -5.97
N GLU A 237 13.93 5.46 -5.78
CA GLU A 237 13.96 6.10 -4.46
C GLU A 237 12.56 6.53 -4.01
N LEU A 238 11.76 7.12 -4.91
CA LEU A 238 10.38 7.50 -4.59
C LEU A 238 9.53 6.28 -4.27
N ALA A 239 9.63 5.21 -5.06
CA ALA A 239 8.94 3.94 -4.82
C ALA A 239 9.31 3.37 -3.45
N ARG A 240 10.60 3.29 -3.12
CA ARG A 240 11.08 2.85 -1.79
C ARG A 240 10.56 3.71 -0.64
N ARG A 241 10.43 5.03 -0.84
CA ARG A 241 9.90 5.96 0.17
C ARG A 241 8.41 5.71 0.43
N VAL A 242 7.58 5.64 -0.61
CA VAL A 242 6.12 5.48 -0.47
C VAL A 242 5.71 4.10 0.04
N LEU A 243 6.51 3.06 -0.25
CA LEU A 243 6.35 1.71 0.30
C LEU A 243 6.93 1.57 1.73
N GLY A 244 7.63 2.59 2.23
CA GLY A 244 8.24 2.59 3.56
C GLY A 244 9.43 1.64 3.71
N VAL A 245 10.12 1.33 2.60
CA VAL A 245 11.25 0.37 2.58
C VAL A 245 12.62 1.02 2.36
N GLN A 246 12.69 2.34 2.17
CA GLN A 246 13.94 3.08 1.93
C GLN A 246 15.08 2.80 2.92
N LYS A 247 14.75 2.52 4.18
CA LYS A 247 15.74 2.30 5.26
C LYS A 247 15.97 0.83 5.60
N LEU A 248 15.32 -0.09 4.90
CA LEU A 248 15.55 -1.52 5.07
C LEU A 248 16.70 -1.92 4.18
N GLU A 249 17.92 -1.93 4.72
CA GLU A 249 19.05 -2.55 4.02
C GLU A 249 18.77 -4.05 3.85
N ILE A 250 19.13 -4.61 2.69
CA ILE A 250 19.00 -6.04 2.41
C ILE A 250 20.16 -6.76 3.05
#